data_AF-A0A2H3DYR4-F1
#
_entry.id   AF-A0A2H3DYR4-F1
#
_cell.length_a   1.000
_cell.length_b   1.000
_cell.length_c   1.000
_cell.angle_alpha   90.00
_cell.angle_beta   90.00
_cell.angle_gamma   90.00
#
_symmetry.space_group_name_H-M   'P 1'
#
loop_
_entity.id
_entity.type
_entity.pdbx_description
1 polymer ?
#
loop_
_entity_poly.entity_id
_entity_poly.type
_entity_poly.pdbx_seq_one_letter_code
_entity_poly.pdbx_strand_id
1 'polypeptide(L)'
;MQRLRAKRYSQKDTYCTGFGDLPPRVLQKIFLAFLDDNGFNFSDTSQGPWIFTYVCSSWRAAALDYPCLWSHIILDVSSFPCV
;
A
#
# COMPACT_ATOMS: atom_id res chain seq x y z
N MET A 1 22.29 -13.84 -19.26
CA MET A 1 21.37 -14.21 -18.16
C MET A 1 20.31 -13.13 -18.00
N GLN A 2 19.17 -13.25 -18.69
CA GLN A 2 18.05 -12.32 -18.58
C GLN A 2 17.03 -12.86 -17.57
N ARG A 3 16.78 -12.12 -16.49
CA ARG A 3 15.74 -12.44 -15.51
C ARG A 3 14.38 -12.04 -16.08
N LEU A 4 13.68 -12.99 -16.69
CA LEU A 4 12.29 -12.83 -17.09
C LEU A 4 11.43 -12.78 -15.82
N ARG A 5 10.88 -11.59 -15.53
CA ARG A 5 9.93 -11.36 -14.43
C ARG A 5 8.61 -12.00 -14.82
N ALA A 6 8.39 -13.24 -14.38
CA ALA A 6 7.18 -13.99 -14.65
C ALA A 6 5.97 -13.27 -14.04
N LYS A 7 5.01 -12.89 -14.89
CA LYS A 7 3.67 -12.45 -14.49
C LYS A 7 3.00 -13.61 -13.73
N ARG A 8 2.86 -13.48 -12.43
CA ARG A 8 1.96 -14.33 -11.62
C ARG A 8 0.70 -13.56 -11.29
N TYR A 9 -0.11 -13.26 -12.31
CA TYR A 9 -1.54 -13.02 -12.08
C TYR A 9 -2.23 -14.36 -12.28
N SER A 10 -2.15 -15.23 -11.27
CA SER A 10 -2.92 -16.46 -11.22
C SER A 10 -4.32 -16.07 -10.80
N GLN A 11 -5.19 -15.90 -11.79
CA GLN A 11 -6.63 -15.89 -11.61
C GLN A 11 -7.01 -17.21 -10.96
N LYS A 12 -7.24 -17.18 -9.65
CA LYS A 12 -7.80 -18.30 -8.90
C LYS A 12 -9.18 -17.87 -8.46
N ASP A 13 -10.14 -18.27 -9.27
CA ASP A 13 -11.55 -18.25 -8.91
C ASP A 13 -11.74 -19.19 -7.71
N THR A 14 -11.80 -18.65 -6.50
CA THR A 14 -12.11 -19.41 -5.29
C THR A 14 -12.82 -18.48 -4.31
N TYR A 15 -14.15 -18.53 -4.34
CA TYR A 15 -15.01 -17.89 -3.38
C TYR A 15 -14.81 -18.58 -2.01
N CYS A 16 -13.99 -17.99 -1.14
CA CYS A 16 -13.95 -18.37 0.27
C CYS A 16 -14.47 -17.21 1.10
N THR A 17 -15.70 -17.39 1.58
CA THR A 17 -16.42 -16.55 2.53
C THR A 17 -15.56 -16.29 3.79
N GLY A 18 -14.82 -15.19 3.75
CA GLY A 18 -14.09 -14.63 4.87
C GLY A 18 -14.00 -13.12 4.68
N PHE A 19 -13.99 -12.37 5.78
CA PHE A 19 -13.82 -10.91 5.80
C PHE A 19 -12.55 -10.40 5.07
N GLY A 20 -11.71 -11.31 4.55
CA GLY A 20 -10.41 -11.06 3.91
C GLY A 20 -10.43 -10.82 2.40
N ASP A 21 -11.57 -10.95 1.72
CA ASP A 21 -11.64 -10.89 0.25
C ASP A 21 -12.44 -9.68 -0.25
N LEU A 22 -12.10 -8.48 0.27
CA LEU A 22 -12.51 -7.27 -0.43
C LEU A 22 -11.78 -7.20 -1.78
N PRO A 23 -12.49 -6.99 -2.90
CA PRO A 23 -11.84 -6.75 -4.18
C PRO A 23 -10.84 -5.59 -4.04
N PRO A 24 -9.66 -5.66 -4.69
CA PRO A 24 -8.65 -4.61 -4.60
C PRO A 24 -9.19 -3.21 -4.90
N ARG A 25 -10.18 -3.11 -5.80
CA ARG A 25 -10.88 -1.88 -6.14
C ARG A 25 -11.60 -1.23 -4.94
N VAL A 26 -12.16 -2.01 -4.04
CA VAL A 26 -12.84 -1.49 -2.84
C VAL A 26 -11.81 -1.02 -1.82
N LEU A 27 -10.73 -1.78 -1.62
CA LEU A 27 -9.62 -1.37 -0.76
C LEU A 27 -9.00 -0.05 -1.22
N GLN A 28 -8.80 0.13 -2.52
CA GLN A 28 -8.30 1.39 -3.09
C GLN A 28 -9.22 2.57 -2.76
N LYS A 29 -10.55 2.40 -2.85
CA LYS A 29 -11.49 3.47 -2.47
C LYS A 29 -11.42 3.80 -0.98
N ILE A 30 -11.24 2.80 -0.13
CA ILE A 30 -11.02 3.01 1.31
C ILE A 30 -9.72 3.80 1.51
N PHE A 31 -8.62 3.37 0.90
CA PHE A 31 -7.34 4.06 1.04
C PHE A 31 -7.43 5.53 0.60
N LEU A 32 -8.06 5.80 -0.55
CA LEU A 32 -8.29 7.16 -1.04
C LEU A 32 -9.15 7.99 -0.08
N ALA A 33 -10.16 7.41 0.55
CA ALA A 33 -11.03 8.13 1.49
C ALA A 33 -10.32 8.55 2.78
N PHE A 34 -9.18 7.93 3.08
CA PHE A 34 -8.35 8.21 4.25
C PHE A 34 -7.11 9.06 3.93
N LEU A 35 -6.85 9.31 2.65
CA LEU A 35 -5.78 10.23 2.26
C LEU A 35 -6.25 11.66 2.50
N ASP A 36 -5.49 12.38 3.30
CA ASP A 36 -5.63 13.82 3.45
C ASP A 36 -4.73 14.53 2.43
N ASP A 37 -5.17 15.68 1.90
CA ASP A 37 -4.42 16.43 0.87
C ASP A 37 -3.07 16.97 1.38
N ASN A 38 -2.91 16.99 2.71
CA ASN A 38 -1.73 17.53 3.40
C ASN A 38 -0.46 16.66 3.28
N GLY A 39 -0.55 15.48 2.65
CA GLY A 39 0.56 14.53 2.54
C GLY A 39 0.94 13.89 3.88
N PHE A 40 1.89 12.95 3.87
CA PHE A 40 2.34 12.25 5.08
C PHE A 40 3.87 12.19 5.16
N ASN A 41 4.40 12.18 6.38
CA ASN A 41 5.84 11.96 6.60
C ASN A 41 6.17 10.48 6.34
N PHE A 42 7.02 10.22 5.35
CA PHE A 42 7.45 8.86 4.99
C PHE A 42 8.11 8.13 6.15
N SER A 43 8.91 8.86 6.93
CA SER A 43 9.70 8.33 8.04
C SER A 43 8.82 7.97 9.23
N ASP A 44 7.62 8.56 9.34
CA ASP A 44 6.65 8.21 10.36
C ASP A 44 5.79 7.03 9.91
N THR A 45 6.25 5.83 10.24
CA THR A 45 5.52 4.59 9.94
C THR A 45 4.25 4.41 10.76
N SER A 46 3.99 5.25 11.76
CA SER A 46 2.77 5.16 12.58
C SER A 46 1.56 5.83 11.92
N GLN A 47 1.77 6.57 10.83
CA GLN A 47 0.76 7.38 10.15
C GLN A 47 0.63 7.06 8.66
N GLY A 48 -0.41 7.61 8.05
CA GLY A 48 -0.59 7.60 6.60
C GLY A 48 -0.75 6.19 5.99
N PRO A 49 -0.29 6.00 4.74
CA PRO A 49 -0.41 4.72 4.03
C PRO A 49 0.17 3.50 4.74
N TRP A 50 1.13 3.70 5.65
CA TRP A 50 1.75 2.63 6.40
C TRP A 50 0.75 1.84 7.23
N ILE A 51 -0.28 2.49 7.78
CA ILE A 51 -1.32 1.86 8.60
C ILE A 51 -1.98 0.69 7.84
N PHE A 52 -2.27 0.88 6.55
CA PHE A 52 -2.89 -0.16 5.71
C PHE A 52 -1.99 -1.38 5.51
N THR A 53 -0.67 -1.18 5.58
CA THR A 53 0.30 -2.27 5.45
C THR A 53 0.39 -3.16 6.69
N TYR A 54 -0.13 -2.72 7.84
CA TYR A 54 -0.09 -3.47 9.09
C TYR A 54 -1.36 -4.28 9.36
N VAL A 55 -2.46 -4.04 8.65
CA VAL A 55 -3.76 -4.71 8.88
C VAL A 55 -3.69 -6.21 8.58
N CYS A 56 -3.39 -6.59 7.35
CA CYS A 56 -3.21 -7.98 6.94
C CYS A 56 -2.35 -8.08 5.66
N SER A 57 -1.96 -9.28 5.27
CA SER A 57 -1.16 -9.51 4.06
C SER A 57 -1.86 -9.06 2.77
N SER A 58 -3.19 -9.22 2.68
CA SER A 58 -4.00 -8.79 1.53
C SER A 58 -4.02 -7.26 1.39
N TRP A 59 -4.25 -6.54 2.50
CA TRP A 59 -4.23 -5.07 2.51
C TRP A 59 -2.85 -4.52 2.20
N ARG A 60 -1.80 -5.14 2.75
CA ARG A 60 -0.42 -4.81 2.42
C ARG A 60 -0.14 -4.94 0.92
N ALA A 61 -0.55 -6.06 0.31
CA ALA A 61 -0.39 -6.26 -1.12
C ALA A 61 -1.15 -5.18 -1.93
N ALA A 62 -2.40 -4.89 -1.57
CA ALA A 62 -3.20 -3.87 -2.24
C ALA A 62 -2.64 -2.44 -2.07
N ALA A 63 -2.13 -2.10 -0.88
CA ALA A 63 -1.54 -0.79 -0.59
C ALA A 63 -0.23 -0.57 -1.37
N LEU A 64 0.61 -1.62 -1.47
CA LEU A 64 1.85 -1.56 -2.25
C LEU A 64 1.61 -1.55 -3.77
N ASP A 65 0.53 -2.19 -4.23
CA ASP A 65 0.14 -2.23 -5.65
C ASP A 65 -0.63 -0.99 -6.13
N TYR A 66 -0.82 0.01 -5.25
CA TYR A 66 -1.58 1.22 -5.56
C TYR A 66 -0.69 2.48 -5.49
N PRO A 67 -0.02 2.88 -6.60
CA PRO A 67 0.94 3.98 -6.60
C PRO A 67 0.35 5.33 -6.19
N CYS A 68 -0.93 5.59 -6.49
CA CYS A 68 -1.58 6.85 -6.13
C CYS A 68 -1.60 7.10 -4.61
N LEU A 69 -1.59 6.03 -3.81
CA LEU A 69 -1.48 6.09 -2.36
C LEU A 69 -0.17 6.72 -1.87
N TRP A 70 0.88 6.59 -2.66
CA TRP A 70 2.25 7.01 -2.36
C TRP A 70 2.67 8.23 -3.19
N SER A 71 1.70 8.96 -3.75
CA SER A 71 1.98 10.09 -4.65
C SER A 71 2.44 11.36 -3.90
N HIS A 72 2.00 11.54 -2.67
CA HIS A 72 2.27 12.73 -1.85
C HIS A 72 3.03 12.33 -0.58
N ILE A 73 4.36 12.33 -0.67
CA ILE A 73 5.27 11.90 0.39
C ILE A 73 6.12 13.09 0.84
N ILE A 74 6.18 13.32 2.15
CA ILE A 74 7.05 14.30 2.78
C ILE A 74 8.25 13.54 3.36
N LEU A 75 9.46 13.93 2.96
CA LEU A 75 10.70 13.41 3.53
C LEU A 75 11.24 14.42 4.52
N ASP A 76 11.24 14.06 5.80
CA ASP A 76 11.89 14.86 6.83
C ASP A 76 13.40 14.61 6.82
N VAL A 77 14.13 15.57 6.25
CA VAL A 77 15.60 15.52 6.14
C VAL A 77 16.27 15.64 7.51
N SER A 78 15.59 16.16 8.53
CA SER A 78 16.15 16.26 9.88
C SER A 78 16.34 14.89 10.55
N SER A 79 15.64 13.86 10.05
CA SER A 79 15.84 12.47 10.47
C SER A 79 17.14 11.86 9.94
N PHE A 80 17.82 12.50 8.99
CA PHE A 80 19.07 12.03 8.38
C PHE A 80 20.22 12.99 8.72
N PRO A 81 20.94 12.78 9.84
CA PRO A 81 22.12 13.59 10.14
C PRO A 81 23.16 13.40 9.02
N CYS A 82 23.67 14.51 8.49
CA CYS A 82 24.82 14.49 7.59
C CYS A 82 26.03 13.94 8.37
N VAL A 83 26.44 12.71 8.03
CA VAL A 83 27.69 12.07 8.50
C VAL A 83 28.87 12.43 7.61
#